data_AF-A0A6C0IEP6-F1
#
_entry.id   AF-A0A6C0IEP6-F1
#
_cell.length_a   1.000
_cell.length_b   1.000
_cell.length_c   1.000
_cell.angle_alpha   90.00
_cell.angle_beta   90.00
_cell.angle_gamma   90.00
#
_symmetry.space_group_name_H-M   'P 1'
#
loop_
_entity.id
_entity.type
_entity.pdbx_description
1 polymer ?
#
loop_
_entity_poly.entity_id
_entity_poly.type
_entity_poly.pdbx_seq_one_letter_code
_entity_poly.pdbx_strand_id
1 'polypeptide(L)'
;MENKMSLVETAEIPEKIQIILRQTNYTPEEAIEKLKEYNFNEISVIKAYLGIVEKTKTTHKTLNQEIYTQLRHRLDSNVRDYNKRVEKGEARKL
;
A
#
# COMPACT_ATOMS: atom_id res chain seq x y z
N MET A 1 -6.09 -4.44 -12.61
CA MET A 1 -6.24 -3.20 -11.82
C MET A 1 -7.63 -3.28 -11.21
N GLU A 2 -7.74 -3.87 -10.01
CA GLU A 2 -9.04 -4.06 -9.37
C GLU A 2 -9.54 -2.70 -8.86
N ASN A 3 -10.46 -2.11 -9.60
CA ASN A 3 -11.23 -0.96 -9.13
C ASN A 3 -12.17 -1.46 -8.03
N LYS A 4 -11.69 -1.46 -6.78
CA LYS A 4 -12.56 -1.63 -5.62
C LYS A 4 -13.41 -0.37 -5.53
N MET A 5 -14.55 -0.36 -6.21
CA MET A 5 -15.66 0.52 -5.86
C MET A 5 -16.06 0.16 -4.42
N SER A 6 -15.58 0.94 -3.46
CA SER A 6 -16.15 0.95 -2.11
C SER A 6 -17.53 1.58 -2.22
N LEU A 7 -18.58 0.80 -1.93
CA LEU A 7 -19.86 1.39 -1.53
C LEU A 7 -19.59 2.10 -0.20
N VAL A 8 -19.51 3.42 -0.24
CA VAL A 8 -19.49 4.21 0.99
C VAL A 8 -20.93 4.28 1.46
N GLU A 9 -21.23 3.66 2.59
CA GLU A 9 -22.51 3.83 3.25
C GLU A 9 -22.67 5.31 3.59
N THR A 10 -23.75 5.94 3.16
CA THR A 10 -24.03 7.38 3.37
C THR A 10 -24.03 7.78 4.84
N ALA A 11 -24.15 6.82 5.76
CA ALA A 11 -24.07 6.99 7.20
C ALA A 11 -22.65 7.33 7.71
N GLU A 12 -21.58 6.94 7.01
CA GLU A 12 -20.19 7.13 7.48
C GLU A 12 -19.59 8.50 7.08
N ILE A 13 -20.22 9.18 6.11
CA ILE A 13 -19.79 10.50 5.61
C ILE A 13 -19.65 11.54 6.76
N PRO A 14 -20.64 11.73 7.66
CA PRO A 14 -20.50 12.70 8.75
C PRO A 14 -19.36 12.37 9.71
N GLU A 15 -19.11 11.09 10.00
CA GLU A 15 -17.99 10.69 10.86
C GLU A 15 -16.63 11.00 10.20
N LYS A 16 -16.50 10.70 8.91
CA LYS A 16 -15.29 11.02 8.13
C LYS A 16 -15.02 12.52 8.09
N ILE A 17 -16.05 13.35 7.95
CA ILE A 17 -15.93 14.81 7.99
C ILE A 17 -15.47 15.27 9.38
N GLN A 18 -16.05 14.73 10.46
CA GLN A 18 -15.64 15.07 11.83
C GLN A 18 -14.17 14.72 12.10
N ILE A 19 -13.67 13.60 11.56
CA ILE A 19 -12.25 13.23 11.65
C ILE A 19 -11.36 14.26 10.97
N ILE A 20 -11.74 14.73 9.77
CA ILE A 20 -11.00 15.78 9.05
C ILE A 20 -11.01 17.08 9.85
N LEU A 21 -12.17 17.56 10.28
CA LEU A 21 -12.32 18.83 11.02
C LEU A 21 -11.56 18.87 12.35
N ARG A 22 -11.36 17.72 13.00
CA ARG A 22 -10.55 17.64 14.23
C ARG A 22 -9.05 17.77 14.00
N GLN A 23 -8.58 17.48 12.79
CA GLN A 23 -7.16 17.40 12.44
C GLN A 23 -6.71 18.51 11.49
N THR A 24 -7.65 19.20 10.84
CA THR A 24 -7.38 20.27 9.89
C THR A 24 -8.15 21.52 10.26
N ASN A 25 -7.72 22.67 9.73
CA ASN A 25 -8.40 23.94 9.91
C ASN A 25 -9.43 24.22 8.80
N TYR A 26 -9.97 23.16 8.18
CA TYR A 26 -11.00 23.28 7.14
C TYR A 26 -12.36 23.62 7.73
N THR A 27 -13.17 24.32 6.96
CA THR A 27 -14.60 24.46 7.24
C THR A 27 -15.36 23.18 6.86
N PRO A 28 -16.58 22.96 7.40
CA PRO A 28 -17.39 21.79 7.06
C PRO A 28 -17.63 21.64 5.56
N GLU A 29 -17.80 22.75 4.85
CA GLU A 29 -18.02 22.79 3.41
C GLU A 29 -16.77 22.36 2.64
N GLU A 30 -15.60 22.92 3.01
CA GLU A 30 -14.31 22.55 2.42
C GLU A 30 -13.97 21.07 2.67
N ALA A 31 -14.28 20.56 3.87
CA ALA A 31 -14.05 19.16 4.21
C ALA A 31 -14.89 18.21 3.32
N ILE A 32 -16.13 18.58 2.99
CA ILE A 32 -17.00 17.80 2.07
C ILE A 32 -16.43 17.81 0.65
N GLU A 33 -16.02 18.97 0.15
CA GLU A 33 -15.44 19.08 -1.20
C GLU A 33 -14.16 18.27 -1.31
N LYS A 34 -13.25 18.40 -0.33
CA LYS A 34 -12.01 17.61 -0.30
C LYS A 34 -12.27 16.12 -0.14
N LEU A 35 -13.25 15.72 0.66
CA LEU A 35 -13.61 14.31 0.79
C LEU A 35 -14.11 13.73 -0.55
N LYS A 36 -14.84 14.51 -1.37
CA LYS A 36 -15.23 14.11 -2.74
C LYS A 36 -14.02 14.02 -3.68
N GLU A 37 -13.10 14.98 -3.62
CA GLU A 37 -11.88 14.97 -4.44
C GLU A 37 -10.99 13.76 -4.16
N TYR A 38 -10.95 13.28 -2.92
CA TYR A 38 -10.08 12.19 -2.47
C TYR A 38 -10.81 10.84 -2.35
N ASN A 39 -11.87 10.59 -3.14
CA ASN A 39 -12.62 9.33 -3.18
C ASN A 39 -13.11 8.86 -1.80
N PHE A 40 -13.62 9.77 -0.97
CA PHE A 40 -14.11 9.50 0.39
C PHE A 40 -13.08 8.90 1.35
N ASN A 41 -11.80 9.14 1.09
CA ASN A 41 -10.72 8.74 1.97
C ASN A 41 -10.24 9.93 2.83
N GLU A 42 -10.73 9.97 4.07
CA GLU A 42 -10.39 10.97 5.07
C GLU A 42 -8.89 11.02 5.38
N ILE A 43 -8.20 9.88 5.33
CA ILE A 43 -6.75 9.80 5.59
C ILE A 43 -5.99 10.48 4.46
N SER A 44 -6.41 10.28 3.20
CA SER A 44 -5.79 10.92 2.04
C SER A 44 -5.99 12.44 2.07
N VAL A 45 -7.17 12.93 2.47
CA VAL A 45 -7.43 14.37 2.67
C VAL A 45 -6.50 14.95 3.74
N ILE A 46 -6.37 14.29 4.89
CA ILE A 46 -5.51 14.75 5.99
C ILE A 46 -4.04 14.74 5.57
N LYS A 47 -3.58 13.67 4.89
CA LYS A 47 -2.21 13.60 4.35
C LYS A 47 -1.94 14.73 3.36
N ALA A 48 -2.88 15.03 2.48
CA ALA A 48 -2.77 16.13 1.53
C ALA A 48 -2.70 17.49 2.24
N TYR A 49 -3.54 17.72 3.25
CA TYR A 49 -3.50 18.93 4.07
C TYR A 49 -2.13 19.11 4.77
N LEU A 50 -1.55 18.01 5.27
CA LEU A 50 -0.23 18.00 5.88
C LEU A 50 0.94 18.10 4.88
N GLY A 51 0.66 18.19 3.57
CA GLY A 51 1.69 18.21 2.52
C GLY A 51 2.42 16.88 2.35
N ILE A 52 1.89 15.79 2.90
CA ILE A 52 2.45 14.44 2.74
C ILE A 52 1.94 13.92 1.40
N VAL A 53 2.69 14.21 0.34
CA VAL A 53 2.47 13.57 -0.96
C VAL A 53 2.75 12.08 -0.78
N GLU A 54 1.72 11.24 -0.95
CA GLU A 54 1.94 9.80 -1.01
C GLU A 54 2.93 9.55 -2.14
N LYS A 55 4.14 9.11 -1.78
CA LYS A 55 5.08 8.59 -2.75
C LYS A 55 4.36 7.43 -3.41
N THR A 56 3.82 7.66 -4.61
CA THR A 56 3.43 6.57 -5.49
C THR A 56 4.66 5.69 -5.50
N LYS A 57 4.51 4.44 -5.08
CA LYS A 57 5.59 3.47 -5.19
C LYS A 57 5.80 3.28 -6.67
N THR A 58 6.53 4.19 -7.29
CA THR A 58 7.08 4.03 -8.61
C THR A 58 8.12 2.93 -8.42
N THR A 59 7.69 1.70 -8.64
CA THR A 59 8.60 0.62 -8.96
C THR A 59 9.17 0.89 -10.35
N HIS A 60 9.87 2.01 -10.53
CA HIS A 60 10.83 2.16 -11.61
C HIS A 60 12.07 1.36 -11.19
N LYS A 61 11.92 0.03 -11.17
CA LYS A 61 13.08 -0.85 -11.04
C LYS A 61 13.84 -0.75 -12.34
N THR A 62 15.13 -0.46 -12.28
CA THR A 62 15.98 -0.61 -13.46
C THR A 62 16.00 -2.09 -13.87
N LEU A 63 16.22 -2.38 -15.16
CA LEU A 63 16.33 -3.75 -15.65
C LEU A 63 17.30 -4.58 -14.80
N ASN A 64 18.44 -3.99 -14.42
CA ASN A 64 19.42 -4.63 -13.55
C ASN A 64 18.87 -4.93 -12.15
N GLN A 65 18.14 -3.99 -11.53
CA GLN A 65 17.52 -4.23 -10.22
C GLN A 65 16.51 -5.38 -10.27
N GLU A 66 15.77 -5.51 -11.38
CA GLU A 66 14.86 -6.61 -11.58
C GLU A 66 15.60 -7.95 -11.78
N ILE A 67 16.63 -7.97 -12.63
CA ILE A 67 17.50 -9.15 -12.83
C ILE A 67 18.09 -9.62 -11.50
N TYR A 68 18.66 -8.71 -10.70
CA TYR A 68 19.23 -9.07 -9.39
C TYR A 68 18.15 -9.59 -8.42
N THR A 69 16.95 -9.00 -8.45
CA THR A 69 15.81 -9.47 -7.63
C THR A 69 15.43 -10.90 -8.01
N GLN A 70 15.30 -11.18 -9.30
CA GLN A 70 14.93 -12.51 -9.79
C GLN A 70 16.02 -13.56 -9.51
N LEU A 71 17.30 -13.19 -9.70
CA LEU A 71 18.44 -14.06 -9.40
C LEU A 71 18.45 -14.45 -7.91
N ARG A 72 18.26 -13.47 -7.02
CA ARG A 72 18.19 -13.71 -5.57
C ARG A 72 17.06 -14.66 -5.22
N HIS A 73 15.84 -14.42 -5.73
CA HIS A 73 14.71 -15.30 -5.47
C HIS A 73 14.95 -16.74 -5.94
N ARG A 74 15.61 -16.94 -7.10
CA ARG A 74 15.96 -18.29 -7.58
C ARG A 74 17.00 -18.98 -6.72
N LEU A 75 18.02 -18.26 -6.26
CA LEU A 75 19.02 -18.81 -5.35
C LEU A 75 18.40 -19.19 -4.01
N ASP A 76 17.59 -18.29 -3.43
CA ASP A 76 16.90 -18.51 -2.17
C ASP A 76 15.94 -19.72 -2.27
N SER A 77 15.22 -19.88 -3.39
CA SER A 77 14.37 -21.06 -3.60
C SER A 77 15.18 -22.35 -3.68
N ASN A 78 16.27 -22.36 -4.44
CA ASN A 78 17.11 -23.54 -4.60
C ASN A 78 17.76 -23.97 -3.27
N VAL A 79 18.26 -23.03 -2.48
CA VAL A 79 18.83 -23.32 -1.16
C VAL A 79 17.76 -23.87 -0.22
N ARG A 80 16.57 -23.25 -0.20
CA ARG A 80 15.46 -23.73 0.62
C ARG A 80 15.05 -25.15 0.24
N ASP A 81 14.98 -25.46 -1.05
CA ASP A 81 14.58 -26.78 -1.53
C ASP A 81 15.66 -27.83 -1.27
N TYR A 82 16.95 -27.47 -1.39
CA TYR A 82 18.05 -28.31 -0.95
C TYR A 82 17.97 -28.63 0.55
N ASN A 83 17.79 -27.61 1.40
CA ASN A 83 17.68 -27.80 2.85
C ASN A 83 16.51 -28.72 3.21
N LYS A 84 15.35 -28.54 2.57
CA LYS A 84 14.20 -29.44 2.73
C LYS A 84 14.52 -30.88 2.36
N ARG A 85 15.30 -31.10 1.29
CA ARG A 85 15.72 -32.45 0.87
C ARG A 85 16.73 -33.06 1.86
N VAL A 86 17.62 -32.26 2.45
CA VAL A 86 18.52 -32.70 3.51
C VAL A 86 17.73 -33.10 4.76
N GLU A 87 16.76 -32.30 5.18
CA GLU A 87 15.88 -32.60 6.31
C GLU A 87 15.08 -33.90 6.10
N LYS A 88 14.64 -34.16 4.87
CA LYS A 88 13.98 -35.42 4.48
C LYS A 88 14.93 -36.61 4.35
N GLY A 89 16.24 -36.40 4.43
CA GLY A 89 17.26 -37.43 4.24
C GLY A 89 17.51 -37.82 2.77
N GLU A 90 16.93 -37.10 1.81
CA GLU A 90 17.06 -37.34 0.36
C GLU A 90 18.37 -36.76 -0.22
N ALA A 91 19.04 -35.88 0.54
CA ALA A 91 20.30 -35.26 0.14
C ALA A 91 21.27 -35.25 1.32
N ARG A 92 22.56 -35.50 1.07
CA ARG A 92 23.61 -35.32 2.08
C ARG A 92 23.91 -33.85 2.25
N LYS A 93 24.02 -33.42 3.51
CA LYS A 93 24.57 -32.12 3.87
C LYS A 93 26.02 -32.08 3.36
N LEU A 94 26.31 -31.14 2.46
CA LEU A 94 27.66 -30.83 2.02
C LEU A 94 28.45 -30.18 3.17
#